data_AF-A0A3R6VZR0-F1
#
_entry.id   AF-A0A3R6VZR0-F1
#
_cell.length_a   1.000
_cell.length_b   1.000
_cell.length_c   1.000
_cell.angle_alpha   90.00
_cell.angle_beta   90.00
_cell.angle_gamma   90.00
#
_symmetry.space_group_name_H-M   'P 1'
#
loop_
_entity.id
_entity.type
_entity.pdbx_description
1 polymer ?
#
loop_
_entity_poly.entity_id
_entity_poly.type
_entity_poly.pdbx_seq_one_letter_code
_entity_poly.pdbx_strand_id
1 'polypeptide(L)'
;MAYEAEEVKISQEIFCTLISKHELREEDNKELFEGYTQNPRIMNLVKSQGEIADCTVERYGSVIYLIPAEDNDFLGFSKQELKAKLCKSGATDKDYYLSQFVILTMLTEFYDGQGSSSKSREYIKVGELINLVSDRLIQAGNNMTEEEEEKTGLAFSNMLEAYTALRSDEKGRKTKTTKEGFVHRILTFLQEQGLIEYIERDDMINTTKKLDSFMDWNLLNQNNYIRVSKVLGISDEKEKVKGE
;
A
#
# COMPACT_ATOMS: atom_id res chain seq x y z
N MET A 1 -6.36 7.79 -37.02
CA MET A 1 -6.81 9.21 -36.93
C MET A 1 -5.60 10.04 -36.59
N ALA A 2 -5.41 11.20 -37.22
CA ALA A 2 -4.31 12.10 -36.87
C ALA A 2 -4.67 12.90 -35.61
N TYR A 3 -3.72 13.05 -34.69
CA TYR A 3 -3.84 13.94 -33.53
C TYR A 3 -3.48 15.37 -33.93
N GLU A 4 -4.15 16.35 -33.32
CA GLU A 4 -3.80 17.76 -33.48
C GLU A 4 -2.56 18.10 -32.64
N ALA A 5 -1.76 19.07 -33.09
CA ALA A 5 -0.54 19.47 -32.38
C ALA A 5 -0.83 19.92 -30.94
N GLU A 6 -1.97 20.57 -30.72
CA GLU A 6 -2.40 21.01 -29.39
C GLU A 6 -2.78 19.83 -28.48
N GLU A 7 -3.49 18.82 -29.01
CA GLU A 7 -3.82 17.59 -28.26
C GLU A 7 -2.55 16.89 -27.78
N VAL A 8 -1.53 16.81 -28.65
CA VAL A 8 -0.22 16.23 -28.32
C VAL A 8 0.46 17.05 -27.22
N LYS A 9 0.51 18.37 -27.36
CA LYS A 9 1.16 19.24 -26.38
C LYS A 9 0.52 19.14 -24.99
N ILE A 10 -0.81 19.22 -24.90
CA ILE A 10 -1.52 19.10 -23.63
C ILE A 10 -1.29 17.73 -23.00
N SER A 11 -1.31 16.64 -23.81
CA SER A 11 -1.01 15.31 -23.29
C SER A 11 0.40 15.22 -22.68
N GLN A 12 1.39 15.84 -23.31
CA GLN A 12 2.77 15.88 -22.81
C GLN A 12 2.88 16.70 -21.51
N GLU A 13 2.19 17.83 -21.42
CA GLU A 13 2.16 18.65 -20.19
C GLU A 13 1.52 17.90 -19.02
N ILE A 14 0.41 17.19 -19.27
CA ILE A 14 -0.21 16.29 -18.28
C ILE A 14 0.80 15.23 -17.85
N PHE A 15 1.43 14.53 -18.79
CA PHE A 15 2.33 13.44 -18.48
C PHE A 15 3.61 13.89 -17.77
N CYS A 16 4.19 15.04 -18.13
CA CYS A 16 5.31 15.63 -17.40
C CYS A 16 4.95 15.98 -15.96
N THR A 17 3.73 16.49 -15.73
CA THR A 17 3.21 16.75 -14.37
C THR A 17 3.10 15.45 -13.59
N LEU A 18 2.55 14.40 -14.21
CA LEU A 18 2.39 13.08 -13.63
C LEU A 18 3.73 12.41 -13.27
N ILE A 19 4.75 12.49 -14.12
CA ILE A 19 6.09 11.97 -13.79
C ILE A 19 6.70 12.72 -12.61
N SER A 20 6.50 14.03 -12.54
CA SER A 20 7.16 14.87 -11.53
C SER A 20 6.51 14.78 -10.15
N LYS A 21 5.20 14.54 -10.10
CA LYS A 21 4.40 14.59 -8.86
C LYS A 21 3.69 13.29 -8.52
N HIS A 22 3.66 12.32 -9.43
CA HIS A 22 2.87 11.08 -9.40
C HIS A 22 1.35 11.29 -9.37
N GLU A 23 0.89 12.54 -9.37
CA GLU A 23 -0.52 12.91 -9.36
C GLU A 23 -0.76 14.29 -10.00
N LEU A 24 -1.93 14.46 -10.59
CA LEU A 24 -2.48 15.71 -11.10
C LEU A 24 -3.85 15.92 -10.46
N ARG A 25 -3.95 16.94 -9.60
CA ARG A 25 -5.20 17.30 -8.93
C ARG A 25 -5.92 18.40 -9.70
N GLU A 26 -7.25 18.31 -9.77
CA GLU A 26 -8.10 19.35 -10.38
C GLU A 26 -7.88 20.72 -9.71
N GLU A 27 -7.66 20.74 -8.40
CA GLU A 27 -7.39 21.97 -7.63
C GLU A 27 -6.06 22.64 -7.98
N ASP A 28 -5.05 21.84 -8.37
CA ASP A 28 -3.72 22.34 -8.72
C ASP A 28 -3.67 22.86 -10.15
N ASN A 29 -4.35 22.18 -11.09
CA ASN A 29 -4.42 22.58 -12.48
C ASN A 29 -5.69 22.05 -13.16
N LYS A 30 -6.73 22.88 -13.11
CA LYS A 30 -8.04 22.57 -13.69
C LYS A 30 -8.00 22.36 -15.20
N GLU A 31 -7.20 23.15 -15.93
CA GLU A 31 -7.11 23.06 -17.39
C GLU A 31 -6.56 21.70 -17.85
N LEU A 32 -5.44 21.26 -17.27
CA LEU A 32 -4.86 19.95 -17.59
C LEU A 32 -5.76 18.79 -17.14
N PHE A 33 -6.42 18.94 -15.99
CA PHE A 33 -7.36 17.94 -15.50
C PHE A 33 -8.59 17.81 -16.41
N GLU A 34 -9.21 18.91 -16.82
CA GLU A 34 -10.32 18.91 -17.77
C GLU A 34 -9.87 18.41 -19.15
N GLY A 35 -8.66 18.76 -19.59
CA GLY A 35 -8.05 18.23 -20.81
C GLY A 35 -7.96 16.70 -20.82
N TYR A 36 -7.49 16.09 -19.74
CA TYR A 36 -7.46 14.63 -19.61
C TYR A 36 -8.86 14.02 -19.54
N THR A 37 -9.77 14.63 -18.78
CA THR A 37 -11.06 14.00 -18.43
C THR A 37 -12.17 14.20 -19.45
N GLN A 38 -12.12 15.29 -20.23
CA GLN A 38 -13.17 15.65 -21.18
C GLN A 38 -12.77 15.38 -22.63
N ASN A 39 -11.47 15.17 -22.92
CA ASN A 39 -10.99 14.86 -24.27
C ASN A 39 -10.40 13.42 -24.35
N PRO A 40 -11.13 12.46 -24.93
CA PRO A 40 -10.67 11.08 -25.07
C PRO A 40 -9.36 10.92 -25.86
N ARG A 41 -9.06 11.83 -26.78
CA ARG A 41 -7.81 11.78 -27.55
C ARG A 41 -6.60 12.11 -26.68
N ILE A 42 -6.70 13.15 -25.86
CA ILE A 42 -5.68 13.53 -24.87
C ILE A 42 -5.53 12.40 -23.85
N MET A 43 -6.63 11.87 -23.31
CA MET A 43 -6.60 10.73 -22.38
C MET A 43 -5.84 9.53 -22.96
N ASN A 44 -6.13 9.14 -24.21
CA ASN A 44 -5.46 8.02 -24.86
C ASN A 44 -3.96 8.26 -25.08
N LEU A 45 -3.57 9.50 -25.41
CA LEU A 45 -2.15 9.86 -25.52
C LEU A 45 -1.43 9.73 -24.17
N VAL A 46 -2.03 10.27 -23.10
CA VAL A 46 -1.46 10.18 -21.75
C VAL A 46 -1.38 8.73 -21.26
N LYS A 47 -2.40 7.91 -21.51
CA LYS A 47 -2.35 6.48 -21.18
C LYS A 47 -1.27 5.74 -21.99
N SER A 48 -1.11 6.04 -23.28
CA SER A 48 -0.04 5.47 -24.10
C SER A 48 1.36 5.87 -23.62
N GLN A 49 1.52 7.12 -23.16
CA GLN A 49 2.77 7.57 -22.55
C GLN A 49 3.06 6.84 -21.24
N GLY A 50 2.03 6.62 -20.41
CA GLY A 50 2.12 5.80 -19.21
C GLY A 50 2.58 4.38 -19.51
N GLU A 51 1.96 3.72 -20.49
CA GLU A 51 2.32 2.36 -20.92
C GLU A 51 3.79 2.27 -21.37
N ILE A 52 4.27 3.25 -22.15
CA ILE A 52 5.68 3.32 -22.58
C ILE A 52 6.63 3.48 -21.39
N ALA A 53 6.19 4.15 -20.32
CA ALA A 53 6.95 4.37 -19.10
C ALA A 53 6.73 3.28 -18.04
N ASP A 54 6.14 2.13 -18.41
CA ASP A 54 5.79 1.03 -17.50
C ASP A 54 4.95 1.51 -16.30
N CYS A 55 3.95 2.33 -16.58
CA CYS A 55 3.04 2.92 -15.62
C CYS A 55 1.57 2.81 -16.09
N THR A 56 0.64 2.82 -15.14
CA THR A 56 -0.79 2.97 -15.41
C THR A 56 -1.24 4.39 -15.03
N VAL A 57 -2.11 5.00 -15.83
CA VAL A 57 -2.71 6.31 -15.53
C VAL A 57 -4.19 6.13 -15.21
N GLU A 58 -4.57 6.38 -13.97
CA GLU A 58 -5.94 6.18 -13.49
C GLU A 58 -6.47 7.41 -12.75
N ARG A 59 -7.78 7.62 -12.87
CA ARG A 59 -8.47 8.74 -12.22
C ARG A 59 -9.29 8.24 -11.05
N TYR A 60 -9.13 8.90 -9.90
CA TYR A 60 -10.01 8.75 -8.75
C TYR A 60 -10.53 10.12 -8.30
N GLY A 61 -11.84 10.33 -8.47
CA GLY A 61 -12.48 11.61 -8.14
C GLY A 61 -11.88 12.78 -8.90
N SER A 62 -11.28 13.72 -8.18
CA SER A 62 -10.63 14.95 -8.67
C SER A 62 -9.11 14.82 -8.81
N VAL A 63 -8.57 13.59 -8.83
CA VAL A 63 -7.13 13.33 -8.96
C VAL A 63 -6.87 12.28 -10.03
N ILE A 64 -5.86 12.53 -10.87
CA ILE A 64 -5.31 11.57 -11.83
C ILE A 64 -3.96 11.13 -11.29
N TYR A 65 -3.72 9.82 -11.19
CA TYR A 65 -2.49 9.24 -10.67
C TYR A 65 -1.69 8.56 -11.77
N LEU A 66 -0.37 8.63 -11.62
CA LEU A 66 0.58 7.78 -12.34
C LEU A 66 1.07 6.70 -11.38
N ILE A 67 0.81 5.44 -11.73
CA ILE A 67 1.08 4.29 -10.89
C ILE A 67 2.13 3.42 -11.59
N PRO A 68 3.40 3.44 -11.13
CA PRO A 68 4.44 2.57 -11.67
C PRO A 68 4.07 1.09 -11.51
N ALA A 69 4.47 0.26 -12.48
CA ALA A 69 4.44 -1.19 -12.35
C ALA A 69 5.35 -1.67 -11.21
N GLU A 70 5.11 -2.88 -10.69
CA GLU A 70 5.85 -3.43 -9.54
C GLU A 70 7.36 -3.57 -9.80
N ASP A 71 7.76 -3.76 -11.05
CA ASP A 71 9.14 -3.90 -11.53
C ASP A 71 9.72 -2.61 -12.14
N ASN A 72 8.99 -1.50 -12.06
CA ASN A 72 9.46 -0.19 -12.53
C ASN A 72 10.30 0.51 -11.46
N ASP A 73 11.59 0.15 -11.42
CA ASP A 73 12.56 0.75 -10.51
C ASP A 73 12.93 2.21 -10.88
N PHE A 74 12.54 2.70 -12.07
CA PHE A 74 12.85 4.06 -12.51
C PHE A 74 11.91 5.11 -11.92
N LEU A 75 10.60 4.83 -11.90
CA LEU A 75 9.58 5.73 -11.34
C LEU A 75 9.03 5.23 -10.00
N GLY A 76 9.27 3.96 -9.66
CA GLY A 76 8.91 3.32 -8.40
C GLY A 76 10.12 3.12 -7.48
N PHE A 77 10.16 1.98 -6.81
CA PHE A 77 11.25 1.62 -5.91
C PHE A 77 11.68 0.19 -6.15
N SER A 78 12.99 -0.02 -6.25
CA SER A 78 13.56 -1.36 -6.16
C SER A 78 13.35 -1.96 -4.76
N LYS A 79 13.38 -3.30 -4.67
CA LYS A 79 13.37 -4.02 -3.39
C LYS A 79 14.47 -3.52 -2.44
N GLN A 80 15.64 -3.15 -2.97
CA GLN A 80 16.76 -2.65 -2.17
C GLN A 80 16.44 -1.27 -1.57
N GLU A 81 15.84 -0.37 -2.34
CA GLU A 81 15.44 0.96 -1.87
C GLU A 81 14.30 0.89 -0.85
N LEU A 82 13.27 0.08 -1.11
CA LEU A 82 12.19 -0.15 -0.14
C LEU A 82 12.74 -0.69 1.17
N LYS A 83 13.63 -1.70 1.12
CA LYS A 83 14.28 -2.24 2.32
C LYS A 83 15.07 -1.17 3.08
N ALA A 84 15.79 -0.29 2.38
CA ALA A 84 16.56 0.78 3.02
C ALA A 84 15.66 1.83 3.71
N LYS A 85 14.49 2.13 3.12
CA LYS A 85 13.51 3.06 3.68
C LYS A 85 12.75 2.44 4.87
N LEU A 86 12.24 1.23 4.70
CA LEU A 86 11.38 0.55 5.67
C LEU A 86 12.15 -0.04 6.86
N CYS A 87 13.37 -0.52 6.64
CA CYS A 87 14.11 -1.31 7.64
C CYS A 87 15.39 -0.61 8.12
N LYS A 88 15.95 -1.07 9.25
CA LYS A 88 17.23 -0.57 9.77
C LYS A 88 18.39 -0.80 8.78
N SER A 89 19.49 -0.06 8.95
CA SER A 89 20.72 -0.32 8.18
C SER A 89 21.21 -1.75 8.41
N GLY A 90 21.67 -2.41 7.34
CA GLY A 90 22.07 -3.82 7.37
C GLY A 90 20.90 -4.82 7.44
N ALA A 91 19.67 -4.38 7.16
CA ALA A 91 18.49 -5.25 7.14
C ALA A 91 18.62 -6.39 6.12
N THR A 92 18.16 -7.55 6.56
CA THR A 92 18.05 -8.77 5.77
C THR A 92 16.75 -8.77 4.98
N ASP A 93 16.58 -9.76 4.10
CA ASP A 93 15.32 -9.96 3.41
C ASP A 93 14.20 -10.39 4.37
N LYS A 94 14.52 -11.02 5.51
CA LYS A 94 13.53 -11.34 6.56
C LYS A 94 12.90 -10.06 7.13
N ASP A 95 13.72 -9.03 7.39
CA ASP A 95 13.24 -7.72 7.86
C ASP A 95 12.33 -7.05 6.81
N TYR A 96 12.68 -7.18 5.53
CA TYR A 96 11.86 -6.65 4.44
C TYR A 96 10.50 -7.33 4.39
N TYR A 97 10.44 -8.67 4.39
CA TYR A 97 9.17 -9.39 4.39
C TYR A 97 8.32 -9.06 5.62
N LEU A 98 8.95 -8.93 6.80
CA LEU A 98 8.27 -8.47 8.01
C LEU A 98 7.65 -7.07 7.83
N SER A 99 8.35 -6.15 7.15
CA SER A 99 7.79 -4.81 6.88
C SER A 99 6.56 -4.87 5.97
N GLN A 100 6.58 -5.72 4.95
CA GLN A 100 5.43 -5.93 4.05
C GLN A 100 4.25 -6.52 4.82
N PHE A 101 4.51 -7.47 5.72
CA PHE A 101 3.48 -8.07 6.56
C PHE A 101 2.83 -7.06 7.52
N VAL A 102 3.61 -6.15 8.11
CA VAL A 102 3.06 -5.05 8.94
C VAL A 102 2.15 -4.16 8.11
N ILE A 103 2.57 -3.78 6.89
CA ILE A 103 1.74 -2.95 5.98
C ILE A 103 0.45 -3.69 5.63
N LEU A 104 0.53 -4.96 5.23
CA LEU A 104 -0.66 -5.76 4.89
C LEU A 104 -1.61 -5.91 6.08
N THR A 105 -1.06 -6.15 7.28
CA THR A 105 -1.86 -6.23 8.51
C THR A 105 -2.60 -4.92 8.74
N MET A 106 -1.91 -3.78 8.66
CA MET A 106 -2.51 -2.45 8.79
C MET A 106 -3.63 -2.23 7.76
N LEU A 107 -3.39 -2.56 6.48
CA LEU A 107 -4.40 -2.39 5.43
C LEU A 107 -5.67 -3.19 5.73
N THR A 108 -5.56 -4.44 6.18
CA THR A 108 -6.76 -5.23 6.51
C THR A 108 -7.51 -4.80 7.76
N GLU A 109 -6.89 -3.98 8.61
CA GLU A 109 -7.62 -3.36 9.71
C GLU A 109 -8.42 -2.15 9.26
N PHE A 110 -7.91 -1.39 8.29
CA PHE A 110 -8.62 -0.23 7.75
C PHE A 110 -9.67 -0.61 6.73
N TYR A 111 -9.47 -1.70 5.99
CA TYR A 111 -10.31 -2.05 4.85
C TYR A 111 -10.83 -3.48 4.95
N ASP A 112 -12.15 -3.62 4.81
CA ASP A 112 -12.82 -4.90 4.60
C ASP A 112 -13.45 -4.92 3.19
N GLY A 113 -13.57 -6.11 2.60
CA GLY A 113 -14.05 -6.25 1.22
C GLY A 113 -15.58 -6.08 1.08
N GLN A 114 -16.25 -5.46 2.05
CA GLN A 114 -17.72 -5.45 2.15
C GLN A 114 -18.29 -4.03 2.08
N GLY A 115 -19.05 -3.73 1.01
CA GLY A 115 -19.86 -2.51 0.92
C GLY A 115 -19.54 -1.61 -0.28
N SER A 116 -20.06 -0.38 -0.27
CA SER A 116 -19.82 0.64 -1.30
C SER A 116 -18.50 1.41 -1.11
N SER A 117 -17.91 1.29 0.08
CA SER A 117 -16.57 1.76 0.45
C SER A 117 -15.86 0.56 1.07
N SER A 118 -14.60 0.35 0.74
CA SER A 118 -13.80 -0.71 1.36
C SER A 118 -13.36 -0.35 2.79
N LYS A 119 -13.46 0.92 3.20
CA LYS A 119 -12.98 1.39 4.51
C LYS A 119 -13.94 1.03 5.64
N SER A 120 -13.44 0.32 6.65
CA SER A 120 -14.19 -0.16 7.83
C SER A 120 -13.87 0.60 9.12
N ARG A 121 -12.68 1.22 9.20
CA ARG A 121 -12.23 1.98 10.37
C ARG A 121 -11.64 3.33 9.97
N GLU A 122 -11.87 4.37 10.78
CA GLU A 122 -11.28 5.68 10.55
C GLU A 122 -9.85 5.80 11.11
N TYR A 123 -9.59 5.13 12.23
CA TYR A 123 -8.29 5.17 12.90
C TYR A 123 -7.98 3.85 13.63
N ILE A 124 -6.69 3.60 13.83
CA ILE A 124 -6.18 2.56 14.73
C ILE A 124 -5.06 3.14 15.61
N LYS A 125 -4.80 2.53 16.76
CA LYS A 125 -3.65 2.89 17.61
C LYS A 125 -2.40 2.09 17.20
N VAL A 126 -1.21 2.68 17.34
CA VAL A 126 0.06 1.98 17.02
C VAL A 126 0.23 0.72 17.88
N GLY A 127 -0.07 0.80 19.18
CA GLY A 127 0.01 -0.37 20.07
C GLY A 127 -0.95 -1.49 19.67
N GLU A 128 -2.13 -1.13 19.14
CA GLU A 128 -3.09 -2.10 18.59
C GLU A 128 -2.52 -2.79 17.35
N LEU A 129 -1.94 -2.04 16.40
CA LEU A 129 -1.27 -2.60 15.23
C LEU A 129 -0.13 -3.56 15.61
N ILE A 130 0.69 -3.20 16.60
CA ILE A 130 1.79 -4.05 17.09
C ILE A 130 1.26 -5.37 17.67
N ASN A 131 0.15 -5.31 18.42
CA ASN A 131 -0.48 -6.50 18.98
C ASN A 131 -1.07 -7.38 17.87
N LEU A 132 -1.78 -6.79 16.90
CA LEU A 132 -2.33 -7.54 15.76
C LEU A 132 -1.25 -8.22 14.92
N VAL A 133 -0.13 -7.54 14.67
CA VAL A 133 1.03 -8.15 14.01
C VAL A 133 1.58 -9.32 14.83
N SER A 134 1.70 -9.16 16.16
CA SER A 134 2.14 -10.25 17.05
C SER A 134 1.20 -11.45 16.95
N ASP A 135 -0.09 -11.23 17.13
CA ASP A 135 -1.10 -12.28 17.18
C ASP A 135 -1.18 -13.03 15.85
N ARG A 136 -1.21 -12.32 14.72
CA ARG A 136 -1.25 -12.94 13.39
C ARG A 136 0.03 -13.69 13.05
N LEU A 137 1.21 -13.19 13.42
CA LEU A 137 2.47 -13.92 13.23
C LEU A 137 2.52 -15.20 14.07
N ILE A 138 2.05 -15.16 15.32
CA ILE A 138 1.99 -16.33 16.20
C ILE A 138 0.99 -17.36 15.67
N GLN A 139 -0.21 -16.92 15.28
CA GLN A 139 -1.23 -17.80 14.72
C GLN A 139 -0.76 -18.44 13.42
N ALA A 140 -0.22 -17.66 12.48
CA ALA A 140 0.29 -18.19 11.22
C ALA A 140 1.52 -19.08 11.43
N GLY A 141 2.47 -18.67 12.26
CA GLY A 141 3.69 -19.46 12.53
C GLY A 141 3.44 -20.78 13.29
N ASN A 142 2.36 -20.87 14.06
CA ASN A 142 1.97 -22.12 14.72
C ASN A 142 1.13 -23.06 13.82
N ASN A 143 0.45 -22.51 12.81
CA ASN A 143 -0.52 -23.23 12.00
C ASN A 143 -0.06 -23.50 10.56
N MET A 144 1.01 -22.87 10.08
CA MET A 144 1.56 -23.10 8.74
C MET A 144 2.79 -24.00 8.77
N THR A 145 2.73 -25.07 8.00
CA THR A 145 3.89 -25.92 7.66
C THR A 145 4.77 -25.24 6.61
N GLU A 146 6.04 -25.65 6.49
CA GLU A 146 6.94 -25.17 5.42
C GLU A 146 6.31 -25.35 4.02
N GLU A 147 5.53 -26.42 3.83
CA GLU A 147 4.82 -26.72 2.57
C GLU A 147 3.65 -25.75 2.30
N GLU A 148 3.04 -25.17 3.34
CA GLU A 148 1.99 -24.15 3.24
C GLU A 148 2.58 -22.74 3.07
N GLU A 149 3.75 -22.48 3.66
CA GLU A 149 4.54 -21.27 3.39
C GLU A 149 4.96 -21.21 1.92
N GLU A 150 5.42 -22.32 1.33
CA GLU A 150 5.73 -22.39 -0.11
C GLU A 150 4.51 -22.17 -1.00
N LYS A 151 3.34 -22.72 -0.64
CA LYS A 151 2.09 -22.53 -1.39
C LYS A 151 1.54 -21.11 -1.31
N THR A 152 1.75 -20.43 -0.18
CA THR A 152 1.30 -19.04 0.03
C THR A 152 2.33 -18.02 -0.46
N GLY A 153 3.59 -18.44 -0.64
CA GLY A 153 4.71 -17.57 -0.98
C GLY A 153 5.16 -16.67 0.17
N LEU A 154 4.76 -16.99 1.40
CA LEU A 154 5.00 -16.18 2.60
C LEU A 154 5.89 -16.93 3.58
N ALA A 155 7.06 -16.36 3.87
CA ALA A 155 8.00 -16.94 4.82
C ALA A 155 7.65 -16.53 6.26
N PHE A 156 6.54 -17.04 6.81
CA PHE A 156 6.04 -16.68 8.15
C PHE A 156 7.04 -17.01 9.26
N SER A 157 7.69 -18.16 9.18
CA SER A 157 8.80 -18.59 10.02
C SER A 157 9.91 -17.53 10.10
N ASN A 158 10.37 -17.06 8.95
CA ASN A 158 11.39 -16.00 8.84
C ASN A 158 10.90 -14.66 9.40
N MET A 159 9.63 -14.30 9.17
CA MET A 159 9.04 -13.07 9.69
C MET A 159 8.89 -13.12 11.22
N LEU A 160 8.46 -14.26 11.77
CA LEU A 160 8.33 -14.48 13.21
C LEU A 160 9.70 -14.44 13.91
N GLU A 161 10.73 -15.04 13.32
CA GLU A 161 12.11 -14.95 13.81
C GLU A 161 12.60 -13.49 13.82
N ALA A 162 12.40 -12.76 12.72
CA ALA A 162 12.77 -11.35 12.64
C ALA A 162 12.01 -10.49 13.67
N TYR A 163 10.73 -10.79 13.89
CA TYR A 163 9.87 -10.05 14.82
C TYR A 163 10.21 -10.34 16.29
N THR A 164 10.52 -11.59 16.63
CA THR A 164 10.92 -12.00 17.99
C THR A 164 12.31 -11.50 18.38
N ALA A 165 13.18 -11.26 17.39
CA ALA A 165 14.48 -10.62 17.61
C ALA A 165 14.37 -9.13 18.00
N LEU A 166 13.23 -8.48 17.74
CA LEU A 166 12.97 -7.11 18.18
C LEU A 166 12.62 -7.08 19.67
N ARG A 167 13.20 -6.14 20.40
CA ARG A 167 12.90 -5.95 21.82
C ARG A 167 11.48 -5.37 21.98
N SER A 168 10.73 -5.90 22.93
CA SER A 168 9.55 -5.19 23.46
C SER A 168 10.06 -4.11 24.43
N ASP A 169 9.69 -2.85 24.23
CA ASP A 169 10.02 -1.78 25.17
C ASP A 169 8.76 -1.24 25.82
N GLU A 170 8.55 -1.59 27.10
CA GLU A 170 7.42 -1.12 27.91
C GLU A 170 7.35 0.41 28.06
N LYS A 171 8.46 1.12 27.76
CA LYS A 171 8.51 2.59 27.78
C LYS A 171 8.24 3.22 26.40
N GLY A 172 7.92 2.41 25.39
CA GLY A 172 7.56 2.88 24.04
C GLY A 172 8.71 3.58 23.30
N ARG A 173 9.98 3.29 23.61
CA ARG A 173 11.09 3.97 22.92
C ARG A 173 11.17 3.48 21.49
N LYS A 174 11.12 4.42 20.54
CA LYS A 174 11.22 4.19 19.09
C LYS A 174 12.68 3.97 18.65
N THR A 175 13.41 3.07 19.32
CA THR A 175 14.79 2.73 18.92
C THR A 175 14.78 1.71 17.79
N LYS A 176 15.82 1.69 16.94
CA LYS A 176 15.88 0.78 15.77
C LYS A 176 15.84 -0.72 16.11
N THR A 177 15.95 -1.08 17.39
CA THR A 177 15.96 -2.45 17.89
C THR A 177 14.65 -2.88 18.55
N THR A 178 13.65 -1.99 18.63
CA THR A 178 12.35 -2.28 19.25
C THR A 178 11.26 -2.47 18.21
N LYS A 179 10.18 -3.16 18.59
CA LYS A 179 8.99 -3.34 17.74
C LYS A 179 8.37 -2.00 17.37
N GLU A 180 8.29 -1.08 18.33
CA GLU A 180 7.80 0.28 18.17
C GLU A 180 8.65 1.06 17.18
N GLY A 181 9.99 0.96 17.26
CA GLY A 181 10.87 1.65 16.32
C GLY A 181 10.84 1.08 14.91
N PHE A 182 10.58 -0.23 14.77
CA PHE A 182 10.38 -0.87 13.47
C PHE A 182 9.08 -0.40 12.81
N VAL A 183 7.95 -0.47 13.52
CA VAL A 183 6.66 0.02 13.03
C VAL A 183 6.69 1.52 12.75
N HIS A 184 7.34 2.31 13.62
CA HIS A 184 7.49 3.74 13.42
C HIS A 184 8.12 4.09 12.08
N ARG A 185 9.20 3.40 11.67
CA ARG A 185 9.85 3.61 10.37
C ARG A 185 8.91 3.37 9.19
N ILE A 186 8.11 2.31 9.27
CA ILE A 186 7.12 1.97 8.26
C ILE A 186 6.07 3.08 8.18
N LEU A 187 5.52 3.52 9.32
CA LEU A 187 4.52 4.58 9.37
C LEU A 187 5.06 5.91 8.85
N THR A 188 6.28 6.28 9.21
CA THR A 188 6.94 7.50 8.68
C THR A 188 7.06 7.43 7.16
N PHE A 189 7.51 6.30 6.61
CA PHE A 189 7.62 6.14 5.16
C PHE A 189 6.24 6.23 4.48
N LEU A 190 5.22 5.55 4.99
CA LEU A 190 3.86 5.61 4.43
C LEU A 190 3.27 7.04 4.50
N GLN A 191 3.58 7.79 5.55
CA GLN A 191 3.20 9.19 5.67
C GLN A 191 3.94 10.06 4.65
N GLU A 192 5.24 9.85 4.43
CA GLU A 192 6.01 10.54 3.37
C GLU A 192 5.45 10.25 1.97
N GLN A 193 4.89 9.05 1.75
CA GLN A 193 4.19 8.70 0.51
C GLN A 193 2.76 9.28 0.43
N GLY A 194 2.31 9.98 1.47
CA GLY A 194 0.96 10.56 1.55
C GLY A 194 -0.14 9.52 1.62
N LEU A 195 0.14 8.32 2.15
CA LEU A 195 -0.83 7.23 2.26
C LEU A 195 -1.57 7.25 3.61
N ILE A 196 -0.87 7.61 4.68
CA ILE A 196 -1.43 7.69 6.03
C ILE A 196 -1.13 9.04 6.69
N GLU A 197 -1.91 9.37 7.71
CA GLU A 197 -1.60 10.42 8.67
C GLU A 197 -1.22 9.76 10.00
N TYR A 198 0.04 9.89 10.40
CA TYR A 198 0.56 9.31 11.63
C TYR A 198 0.76 10.40 12.71
N ILE A 199 -0.19 10.45 13.65
CA ILE A 199 -0.23 11.41 14.74
C ILE A 199 0.56 10.86 15.92
N GLU A 200 1.85 11.18 15.97
CA GLU A 200 2.79 10.62 16.95
C GLU A 200 2.43 10.89 18.41
N ARG A 201 1.82 12.04 18.71
CA ARG A 201 1.49 12.41 20.10
C ARG A 201 0.44 11.49 20.72
N ASP A 202 -0.46 10.99 19.89
CA ASP A 202 -1.59 10.15 20.30
C ASP A 202 -1.42 8.70 19.87
N ASP A 203 -0.28 8.36 19.25
CA ASP A 203 -0.01 7.08 18.59
C ASP A 203 -1.19 6.61 17.73
N MET A 204 -1.72 7.52 16.91
CA MET A 204 -2.89 7.29 16.07
C MET A 204 -2.50 7.28 14.59
N ILE A 205 -3.06 6.33 13.86
CA ILE A 205 -2.91 6.21 12.41
C ILE A 205 -4.28 6.44 11.80
N ASN A 206 -4.37 7.34 10.82
CA ASN A 206 -5.52 7.48 9.93
C ASN A 206 -5.09 7.20 8.49
N THR A 207 -6.02 6.80 7.64
CA THR A 207 -5.78 6.72 6.19
C THR A 207 -6.06 8.06 5.51
N THR A 208 -5.34 8.33 4.43
CA THR A 208 -5.61 9.49 3.58
C THR A 208 -6.64 9.13 2.50
N LYS A 209 -7.26 10.15 1.89
CA LYS A 209 -8.10 9.96 0.69
C LYS A 209 -7.36 9.28 -0.46
N LYS A 210 -6.04 9.45 -0.56
CA LYS A 210 -5.20 8.81 -1.58
C LYS A 210 -5.18 7.31 -1.39
N LEU A 211 -4.90 6.84 -0.17
CA LEU A 211 -4.94 5.42 0.14
C LEU A 211 -6.36 4.85 0.01
N ASP A 212 -7.38 5.55 0.53
CA ASP A 212 -8.78 5.12 0.39
C ASP A 212 -9.17 4.91 -1.08
N SER A 213 -8.79 5.84 -1.96
CA SER A 213 -9.03 5.74 -3.41
C SER A 213 -8.33 4.53 -4.05
N PHE A 214 -7.08 4.28 -3.69
CA PHE A 214 -6.34 3.12 -4.19
C PHE A 214 -6.94 1.81 -3.69
N MET A 215 -7.37 1.75 -2.44
CA MET A 215 -7.93 0.54 -1.83
C MET A 215 -9.32 0.24 -2.37
N ASP A 216 -10.16 1.24 -2.62
CA ASP A 216 -11.44 1.03 -3.31
C ASP A 216 -11.21 0.44 -4.71
N TRP A 217 -10.27 0.97 -5.49
CA TRP A 217 -9.97 0.39 -6.80
C TRP A 217 -9.35 -1.01 -6.72
N ASN A 218 -8.40 -1.21 -5.81
CA ASN A 218 -7.66 -2.45 -5.70
C ASN A 218 -8.48 -3.59 -5.07
N LEU A 219 -9.35 -3.31 -4.08
CA LEU A 219 -10.16 -4.29 -3.36
C LEU A 219 -11.58 -4.49 -3.92
N LEU A 220 -12.21 -3.47 -4.51
CA LEU A 220 -13.51 -3.64 -5.19
C LEU A 220 -13.38 -4.48 -6.47
N ASN A 221 -12.15 -4.71 -6.95
CA ASN A 221 -11.84 -5.82 -7.84
C ASN A 221 -11.71 -7.12 -7.02
N GLN A 222 -12.81 -7.87 -6.89
CA GLN A 222 -12.99 -9.03 -5.98
C GLN A 222 -11.82 -10.04 -5.93
N ASN A 223 -11.03 -10.16 -7.00
CA ASN A 223 -9.89 -11.07 -7.09
C ASN A 223 -8.77 -10.76 -6.07
N ASN A 224 -8.54 -9.48 -5.73
CA ASN A 224 -7.43 -9.08 -4.87
C ASN A 224 -7.76 -9.22 -3.37
N TYR A 225 -9.00 -8.94 -2.97
CA TYR A 225 -9.45 -9.15 -1.59
C TYR A 225 -9.36 -10.62 -1.16
N ILE A 226 -9.71 -11.56 -2.05
CA ILE A 226 -9.62 -13.00 -1.78
C ILE A 226 -8.16 -13.42 -1.58
N ARG A 227 -7.23 -12.89 -2.40
CA ARG A 227 -5.80 -13.16 -2.26
C ARG A 227 -5.26 -12.65 -0.92
N VAL A 228 -5.58 -11.41 -0.54
CA VAL A 228 -5.16 -10.80 0.74
C VAL A 228 -5.78 -11.52 1.95
N SER A 229 -7.07 -11.86 1.88
CA SER A 229 -7.77 -12.59 2.96
C SER A 229 -7.24 -14.01 3.16
N LYS A 230 -6.83 -14.67 2.07
CA LYS A 230 -6.19 -16.00 2.12
C LYS A 230 -4.78 -15.93 2.69
N VAL A 231 -4.00 -14.92 2.29
CA VAL A 231 -2.66 -14.62 2.81
C VAL A 231 -2.68 -14.37 4.32
N LEU A 232 -3.74 -13.76 4.84
CA LEU A 232 -3.85 -13.39 6.26
C LEU A 232 -4.68 -14.37 7.11
N GLY A 233 -5.14 -15.49 6.54
CA GLY A 233 -5.91 -16.51 7.29
C GLY A 233 -7.32 -16.07 7.72
N ILE A 234 -7.85 -14.97 7.20
CA ILE A 234 -9.16 -14.38 7.58
C ILE A 234 -10.34 -15.22 7.02
N SER A 235 -10.05 -16.16 6.13
CA SER A 235 -11.07 -16.85 5.32
C SER A 235 -11.79 -18.00 6.05
N ASP A 236 -11.26 -18.50 7.17
CA ASP A 236 -11.75 -19.74 7.79
C ASP A 236 -12.79 -19.56 8.90
N GLU A 237 -13.10 -18.32 9.31
CA GLU A 237 -14.06 -18.09 10.42
C GLU A 237 -15.52 -17.91 9.96
N LYS A 238 -15.78 -17.51 8.71
CA LYS A 238 -17.15 -17.20 8.24
C LYS A 238 -17.91 -18.39 7.65
N GLU A 239 -17.26 -19.54 7.39
CA GLU A 239 -17.98 -20.75 6.94
C GLU A 239 -18.56 -21.58 8.09
N LYS A 240 -18.11 -21.38 9.35
CA LYS A 240 -18.65 -22.12 10.50
C LYS A 240 -19.98 -21.61 11.06
N VAL A 241 -20.44 -20.43 10.64
CA VAL A 241 -21.67 -19.81 11.20
C VAL A 241 -22.91 -20.02 10.31
N LYS A 242 -22.77 -20.66 9.14
CA LYS A 242 -23.90 -21.00 8.26
C LYS A 242 -24.34 -22.47 8.32
N GLY A 243 -23.86 -23.21 9.31
CA GLY A 243 -24.13 -24.63 9.51
C GLY A 243 -24.73 -24.95 10.88
N GLU A 244 -25.72 -24.19 11.35
CA GLU A 244 -26.71 -24.63 12.35
C GLU A 244 -28.10 -24.08 12.00
#